data_AF-A0A5C8VT36-F1
#
_entry.id   AF-A0A5C8VT36-F1
#
_cell.length_a   1.000
_cell.length_b   1.000
_cell.length_c   1.000
_cell.angle_alpha   90.00
_cell.angle_beta   90.00
_cell.angle_gamma   90.00
#
_symmetry.space_group_name_H-M   'P 1'
#
loop_
_entity.id
_entity.type
_entity.pdbx_description
1 polymer ?
#
loop_
_entity_poly.entity_id
_entity_poly.type
_entity_poly.pdbx_seq_one_letter_code
_entity_poly.pdbx_strand_id
1 'polypeptide(L)' 'MPIATHASQHVCPAAPFRVGQDGDGRWIAVEIGGRAGGLFRTQRDAIRYACAETGCRPDEVVLSVEPLSFGVS' A
#
# COMPACT_ATOMS: atom_id res chain seq x y z
N MET A 1 -35.50 16.08 -11.22
CA MET A 1 -34.13 16.18 -10.67
C MET A 1 -33.52 14.78 -10.68
N PRO A 2 -32.61 14.39 -11.60
CA PRO A 2 -31.88 13.14 -11.45
C PRO A 2 -30.66 13.40 -10.56
N ILE A 3 -30.56 12.74 -9.41
CA ILE A 3 -29.29 12.66 -8.68
C ILE A 3 -28.47 11.53 -9.30
N ALA A 4 -27.43 11.91 -10.02
CA ALA A 4 -26.38 10.98 -10.42
C ALA A 4 -25.48 10.70 -9.21
N THR A 5 -25.90 9.81 -8.32
CA THR A 5 -24.98 9.27 -7.31
C THR A 5 -24.31 8.03 -7.89
N HIS A 6 -23.40 8.26 -8.83
CA HIS A 6 -22.41 7.25 -9.17
C HIS A 6 -21.38 7.22 -8.04
N ALA A 7 -21.73 6.50 -6.97
CA ALA A 7 -20.76 6.11 -5.95
C ALA A 7 -20.96 4.62 -5.67
N SER A 8 -20.92 3.82 -6.74
CA SER A 8 -20.32 2.48 -6.64
C SER A 8 -18.82 2.68 -6.44
N GLN A 9 -18.47 3.27 -5.29
CA GLN A 9 -17.14 3.13 -4.71
C GLN A 9 -17.00 1.63 -4.52
N HIS A 10 -16.28 1.03 -5.47
CA HIS A 10 -16.01 -0.39 -5.50
C HIS A 10 -15.74 -0.85 -4.08
N VAL A 11 -16.53 -1.82 -3.60
CA VAL A 11 -16.15 -2.65 -2.46
C VAL A 11 -15.01 -3.55 -2.95
N CYS A 12 -13.89 -2.93 -3.32
CA CYS A 12 -12.60 -3.57 -3.24
C CYS A 12 -12.21 -3.34 -1.78
N PRO A 13 -11.94 -4.36 -0.96
CA PRO A 13 -11.30 -4.12 0.32
C PRO A 13 -10.04 -3.32 0.01
N ALA A 14 -10.06 -2.05 0.39
CA ALA A 14 -8.95 -1.17 0.17
C ALA A 14 -7.80 -1.81 0.94
N ALA A 15 -6.81 -2.33 0.23
CA ALA A 15 -5.52 -2.59 0.84
C ALA A 15 -4.87 -1.22 1.02
N PRO A 16 -4.88 -0.58 2.19
CA PRO A 16 -4.27 0.73 2.38
C PRO A 16 -2.80 0.69 2.02
N PHE A 17 -2.06 -0.42 2.24
CA PHE A 17 -0.63 -0.47 1.98
C PHE A 17 -0.21 -1.58 1.01
N ARG A 18 0.68 -1.21 0.10
CA ARG A 18 1.39 -2.12 -0.79
C ARG A 18 2.85 -2.22 -0.33
N VAL A 19 3.30 -3.43 -0.05
CA VAL A 19 4.67 -3.72 0.38
C VAL A 19 5.36 -4.54 -0.70
N GLY A 20 6.49 -4.09 -1.21
CA GLY A 20 7.20 -4.77 -2.29
C GLY A 20 8.68 -4.43 -2.31
N GLN A 21 9.45 -5.17 -3.07
CA GLN A 21 10.89 -4.93 -3.20
C GLN A 21 11.15 -4.01 -4.40
N ASP A 22 12.12 -3.11 -4.32
CA ASP A 22 12.59 -2.34 -5.47
C ASP A 22 13.63 -3.13 -6.28
N GLY A 23 14.04 -2.58 -7.43
CA GLY A 23 15.06 -3.19 -8.29
C GLY A 23 16.46 -3.29 -7.65
N ASP A 24 16.73 -2.52 -6.60
CA ASP A 24 17.97 -2.53 -5.80
C ASP A 24 17.90 -3.51 -4.62
N GLY A 25 16.78 -4.19 -4.44
CA GLY A 25 16.57 -5.16 -3.38
C GLY A 25 16.10 -4.59 -2.04
N ARG A 26 15.75 -3.30 -1.98
CA ARG A 26 15.21 -2.63 -0.79
C ARG A 26 13.70 -2.81 -0.72
N TRP A 27 13.15 -2.80 0.48
CA TRP A 27 11.72 -2.99 0.67
C TRP A 27 11.01 -1.65 0.77
N ILE A 28 9.89 -1.50 0.08
CA ILE A 28 9.07 -0.31 0.05
C ILE A 28 7.72 -0.68 0.66
N ALA A 29 7.26 0.10 1.62
CA ALA A 29 5.85 0.13 2.00
C ALA A 29 5.28 1.47 1.54
N VAL A 30 4.24 1.44 0.72
CA VAL A 30 3.58 2.64 0.23
C VAL A 30 2.08 2.48 0.35
N GLU A 31 1.42 3.51 0.87
CA GLU A 31 -0.04 3.55 0.87
C GLU A 31 -0.53 3.62 -0.59
N ILE A 32 -1.61 2.93 -0.96
CA ILE A 32 -2.19 3.05 -2.31
C ILE A 32 -2.60 4.50 -2.63
N GLY A 33 -2.90 5.31 -1.60
CA GLY A 33 -3.16 6.74 -1.73
C GLY A 33 -1.91 7.62 -1.84
N GLY A 34 -0.71 7.05 -1.70
CA GLY A 34 0.56 7.77 -1.78
C GLY A 34 0.81 8.80 -0.68
N ARG A 35 -0.02 8.85 0.39
CA ARG A 35 0.15 9.85 1.47
C ARG A 35 1.16 9.42 2.52
N ALA A 36 1.35 8.12 2.68
CA ALA A 36 2.29 7.55 3.63
C ALA A 36 3.14 6.45 2.98
N GLY A 37 4.38 6.33 3.41
CA GLY A 37 5.27 5.28 2.92
C GLY A 37 6.69 5.42 3.45
N GLY A 38 7.51 4.41 3.16
CA GLY A 38 8.89 4.38 3.58
C GLY A 38 9.71 3.33 2.85
N LEU A 39 11.02 3.55 2.87
CA LEU A 39 12.03 2.61 2.41
C LEU A 39 12.60 1.85 3.61
N PHE A 40 12.66 0.54 3.51
CA PHE A 40 13.05 -0.38 4.57
C PHE A 40 14.14 -1.31 4.08
N ARG A 41 15.00 -1.73 5.02
CA ARG A 41 16.06 -2.70 4.74
C ARG A 41 15.53 -4.12 4.60
N THR A 42 14.41 -4.44 5.24
CA THR A 42 13.86 -5.79 5.28
C THR A 42 12.35 -5.80 5.06
N GLN A 43 11.83 -6.89 4.49
CA GLN A 43 10.39 -7.13 4.33
C GLN A 43 9.65 -7.01 5.66
N ARG A 44 10.23 -7.56 6.72
CA ARG A 44 9.61 -7.60 8.04
C ARG A 44 9.41 -6.21 8.62
N ASP A 45 10.35 -5.30 8.39
CA ASP A 45 10.21 -3.91 8.86
C ASP A 45 9.16 -3.15 8.04
N ALA A 46 9.11 -3.38 6.72
CA ALA A 46 8.08 -2.81 5.85
C ALA A 46 6.66 -3.29 6.23
N ILE A 47 6.49 -4.60 6.50
CA ILE A 47 5.23 -5.16 7.00
C ILE A 47 4.89 -4.61 8.37
N ARG A 48 5.87 -4.51 9.29
CA ARG A 48 5.62 -3.95 10.64
C ARG A 48 5.13 -2.50 10.55
N TYR A 49 5.72 -1.70 9.68
CA TYR A 49 5.28 -0.33 9.45
C TYR A 49 3.84 -0.28 8.91
N ALA A 50 3.55 -1.04 7.86
CA ALA A 50 2.20 -1.12 7.31
C ALA A 50 1.18 -1.59 8.36
N CYS A 51 1.52 -2.61 9.14
CA CYS A 51 0.70 -3.09 10.25
C CYS A 51 0.51 -2.06 11.37
N ALA A 52 1.52 -1.24 11.67
CA ALA A 52 1.39 -0.18 12.68
C ALA A 52 0.41 0.91 12.22
N GLU A 53 0.45 1.27 10.94
CA GLU A 53 -0.44 2.28 10.35
C GLU A 53 -1.89 1.78 10.19
N THR A 54 -2.08 0.50 9.84
CA THR A 54 -3.41 -0.05 9.52
C THR A 54 -4.03 -0.83 10.68
N GLY A 55 -3.26 -1.13 11.72
CA GLY A 55 -3.69 -2.02 12.81
C GLY A 55 -3.57 -3.51 12.45
N CYS A 56 -2.81 -3.84 11.40
CA CYS A 56 -2.44 -5.20 11.01
C CYS A 56 -3.64 -6.10 10.69
N ARG A 57 -4.70 -5.53 10.10
CA ARG A 57 -5.82 -6.32 9.64
C ARG A 57 -5.39 -7.18 8.45
N PRO A 58 -5.81 -8.46 8.39
CA PRO A 58 -5.70 -9.23 7.17
C PRO A 58 -6.44 -8.47 6.05
N ASP A 59 -5.91 -8.51 4.82
CA ASP A 59 -6.36 -7.76 3.64
C ASP A 59 -5.92 -6.29 3.54
N GLU A 60 -5.40 -5.68 4.61
CA GLU A 60 -4.97 -4.28 4.53
C GLU A 60 -3.53 -4.07 4.02
N VAL A 61 -2.73 -5.14 4.03
CA VAL A 61 -1.33 -5.14 3.56
C VAL A 61 -1.19 -6.13 2.41
N VAL A 62 -0.97 -5.62 1.20
CA VAL A 62 -0.75 -6.44 0.01
C VAL A 62 0.72 -6.51 -0.31
N LEU A 63 1.24 -7.73 -0.41
CA LEU A 63 2.60 -7.97 -0.90
C LEU A 63 2.61 -7.88 -2.43
N SER A 64 3.42 -6.97 -2.98
CA SER A 64 3.69 -6.88 -4.40
C SER A 64 4.82 -7.83 -4.76
N VAL A 65 4.54 -8.74 -5.68
CA VAL A 65 5.56 -9.58 -6.35
C VAL A 65 6.28 -8.81 -7.46
N GLU A 66 5.68 -7.76 -8.00
CA GLU A 66 6.35 -6.86 -8.95
C GLU A 66 7.16 -5.78 -8.24
N PRO A 67 8.31 -5.38 -8.82
CA PRO A 67 9.16 -4.34 -8.26
C PRO A 67 8.40 -3.03 -8.07
N LEU A 68 8.43 -2.46 -6.86
CA LEU A 68 7.83 -1.16 -6.61
C LEU A 68 8.85 -0.06 -6.89
N SER A 69 8.46 0.95 -7.66
CA SER A 69 9.24 2.17 -7.86
C SER A 69 8.61 3.28 -7.01
N PHE A 70 9.34 3.80 -6.02
CA PHE A 70 8.94 5.04 -5.35
C PHE A 70 9.46 6.21 -6.17
N GLY A 71 8.69 6.60 -7.20
CA GLY A 71 9.00 7.76 -8.02
C GLY A 71 8.65 9.05 -7.28
N VAL A 72 9.67 9.78 -6.80
CA VAL A 72 9.52 11.22 -6.58
C VAL A 72 9.65 11.89 -7.95
N SER A 73 8.53 12.31 -8.55
CA SER A 73 8.53 13.10 -9.79
C SER A 73 8.07 14.52 -9.53
#